data_AF-Q5DY94-F1
#
_entry.id   AF-Q5DY94-F1
#
_cell.length_a   1.000
_cell.length_b   1.000
_cell.length_c   1.000
_cell.angle_alpha   90.00
_cell.angle_beta   90.00
_cell.angle_gamma   90.00
#
_symmetry.space_group_name_H-M   'P 1'
#
loop_
_entity.id
_entity.type
_entity.pdbx_description
1 polymer ?
#
loop_
_entity_poly.entity_id
_entity_poly.type
_entity_poly.pdbx_seq_one_letter_code
_entity_poly.pdbx_strand_id
1 'polypeptide(L)' 'MLSRTVMRKVEDIADFASKQSATSYEEYIRLFSIYLDDEFKKYRPINEVTQFAKKYGYIPKAERR' A
#
# COMPACT_ATOMS: atom_id res chain seq x y z
N MET A 1 9.55 13.83 4.90
CA MET A 1 10.43 12.72 4.46
C MET A 1 10.04 11.52 5.31
N LEU A 2 9.53 10.45 4.69
CA LEU A 2 9.06 9.28 5.45
C LEU A 2 10.19 8.69 6.29
N SER A 3 9.85 8.20 7.48
CA SER A 3 10.83 7.44 8.28
C SER A 3 11.14 6.11 7.59
N ARG A 4 12.36 5.60 7.78
CA ARG A 4 12.74 4.27 7.28
C ARG A 4 11.79 3.17 7.75
N THR A 5 11.30 3.26 8.98
CA THR A 5 10.34 2.30 9.54
C THR A 5 9.03 2.29 8.76
N VAL A 6 8.54 3.47 8.38
CA VAL A 6 7.30 3.60 7.59
C VAL A 6 7.50 3.10 6.17
N MET A 7 8.61 3.45 5.53
CA MET A 7 8.96 2.92 4.21
C MET A 7 9.01 1.39 4.21
N ARG A 8 9.69 0.81 5.20
CA ARG A 8 9.80 -0.64 5.35
C ARG A 8 8.44 -1.30 5.61
N LYS A 9 7.55 -0.65 6.36
CA LYS A 9 6.20 -1.17 6.56
C LYS A 9 5.39 -1.20 5.27
N VAL A 10 5.55 -0.20 4.39
CA VAL A 10 4.92 -0.22 3.06
C VAL A 10 5.48 -1.36 2.21
N GLU A 11 6.79 -1.59 2.24
CA GLU A 11 7.44 -2.72 1.56
C GLU A 11 6.93 -4.07 2.08
N ASP A 12 6.84 -4.24 3.40
CA ASP A 12 6.32 -5.46 4.03
C ASP A 12 4.87 -5.76 3.59
N ILE A 13 4.04 -4.71 3.45
CA ILE A 13 2.66 -4.85 2.97
C ILE A 13 2.62 -5.22 1.48
N ALA A 14 3.51 -4.66 0.66
CA ALA A 14 3.63 -5.02 -0.75
C ALA A 14 4.05 -6.48 -0.91
N ASP A 15 5.06 -6.93 -0.17
CA ASP A 15 5.52 -8.32 -0.16
C ASP A 15 4.41 -9.28 0.29
N PHE A 16 3.64 -8.89 1.32
CA PHE A 16 2.51 -9.68 1.79
C PHE A 16 1.42 -9.78 0.73
N ALA A 17 1.02 -8.66 0.14
CA ALA A 17 0.03 -8.64 -0.93
C ALA A 17 0.47 -9.47 -2.14
N SER A 18 1.75 -9.40 -2.52
CA SER A 18 2.32 -10.19 -3.61
C SER A 18 2.17 -11.69 -3.34
N LYS A 19 2.55 -12.15 -2.14
CA LYS A 19 2.42 -13.56 -1.73
C LYS A 19 0.97 -14.05 -1.72
N GLN A 20 0.02 -13.18 -1.32
CA GLN A 20 -1.40 -13.54 -1.26
C GLN A 20 -2.09 -13.49 -2.63
N SER A 21 -1.63 -12.63 -3.54
CA SER A 21 -2.23 -12.44 -4.87
C SER A 21 -1.97 -13.57 -5.88
N ALA A 22 -1.19 -14.58 -5.49
CA ALA A 22 -0.70 -15.64 -6.37
C ALA A 22 -0.03 -15.08 -7.65
N THR A 23 -0.67 -15.18 -8.81
CA THR A 23 -0.18 -14.65 -10.10
C THR A 23 -1.03 -13.50 -10.65
N SER A 24 -2.02 -13.00 -9.90
CA SER A 24 -2.91 -11.93 -10.36
C SER A 24 -2.40 -10.56 -9.91
N TYR A 25 -2.00 -9.74 -10.88
CA TYR A 25 -1.59 -8.36 -10.60
C TYR A 25 -2.75 -7.47 -10.11
N GLU A 26 -3.97 -7.72 -10.58
CA GLU A 26 -5.14 -6.97 -10.12
C GLU A 26 -5.46 -7.29 -8.65
N GLU A 27 -5.34 -8.56 -8.26
CA GLU A 27 -5.54 -8.97 -6.87
C GLU A 27 -4.42 -8.43 -5.97
N TYR A 28 -3.19 -8.38 -6.47
CA TYR A 28 -2.08 -7.71 -5.79
C TYR A 28 -2.43 -6.25 -5.48
N ILE A 29 -2.82 -5.46 -6.49
CA ILE A 29 -3.16 -4.04 -6.31
C ILE A 29 -4.30 -3.89 -5.31
N ARG A 30 -5.32 -4.74 -5.42
CA ARG A 30 -6.49 -4.72 -4.53
C ARG A 30 -6.09 -4.96 -3.08
N LEU A 31 -5.37 -6.06 -2.81
CA LEU A 31 -4.91 -6.43 -1.48
C LEU A 31 -3.96 -5.37 -0.91
N PHE A 32 -2.96 -4.98 -1.68
CA PHE A 32 -1.99 -3.96 -1.29
C PHE A 32 -2.69 -2.67 -0.86
N SER A 33 -3.65 -2.22 -1.67
CA SER A 33 -4.36 -0.96 -1.41
C SER A 33 -5.31 -1.05 -0.20
N ILE A 34 -5.90 -2.23 0.08
CA ILE A 34 -6.71 -2.47 1.29
C ILE A 34 -5.84 -2.46 2.54
N TYR A 35 -4.74 -3.21 2.54
CA TYR A 35 -3.86 -3.30 3.72
C TYR A 35 -3.15 -1.98 4.02
N LEU A 36 -2.75 -1.23 2.99
CA LEU A 36 -2.15 0.08 3.16
C LEU A 36 -3.13 1.07 3.82
N ASP A 37 -4.39 1.07 3.37
CA ASP A 37 -5.43 1.92 3.96
C ASP A 37 -5.69 1.58 5.42
N ASP A 38 -5.73 0.28 5.76
CA ASP A 38 -6.00 -0.18 7.12
C ASP A 38 -4.85 0.17 8.07
N GLU A 39 -3.60 -0.12 7.67
CA GLU A 39 -2.41 0.16 8.47
C GLU A 39 -2.23 1.66 8.73
N PHE A 40 -2.43 2.50 7.71
CA PHE A 40 -2.14 3.94 7.80
C PHE A 40 -3.38 4.80 8.05
N LYS A 41 -4.55 4.21 8.36
CA LYS A 41 -5.82 4.92 8.60
C LYS A 41 -5.72 6.09 9.59
N LYS A 42 -4.85 5.98 10.61
CA LYS A 42 -4.64 6.99 11.66
C LYS A 42 -3.30 7.73 11.52
N TYR A 43 -2.52 7.43 10.49
CA TYR A 43 -1.20 8.03 10.29
C TYR A 43 -1.35 9.41 9.65
N ARG A 44 -1.01 10.48 10.39
CA ARG A 44 -1.19 11.86 9.91
C ARG A 44 -0.43 12.18 8.61
N PRO A 45 0.79 11.68 8.37
CA PRO A 45 1.48 11.87 7.09
C PRO A 45 0.99 10.92 5.97
N ILE A 46 -0.32 10.64 5.91
CA ILE A 46 -0.91 9.73 4.91
C ILE A 46 -0.61 10.17 3.47
N ASN A 47 -0.50 11.48 3.22
CA ASN A 47 -0.14 11.99 1.89
C ASN A 47 1.28 11.57 1.46
N GLU A 48 2.24 11.54 2.38
CA GLU A 48 3.60 11.07 2.07
C GLU A 48 3.61 9.56 1.84
N VAL A 49 2.88 8.81 2.67
CA VAL A 49 2.78 7.34 2.55
C VAL A 49 2.13 6.95 1.23
N THR A 50 1.01 7.57 0.87
CA THR A 50 0.30 7.27 -0.39
C THR A 50 1.14 7.64 -1.61
N GLN A 51 1.88 8.76 -1.58
CA GLN A 51 2.83 9.10 -2.65
C GLN A 51 3.96 8.07 -2.80
N PHE A 52 4.48 7.55 -1.69
CA PHE A 52 5.47 6.47 -1.73
C PHE A 52 4.85 5.15 -2.23
N ALA A 53 3.67 4.80 -1.74
CA ALA A 53 2.94 3.58 -2.10
C ALA A 53 2.52 3.54 -3.57
N LYS A 54 2.34 4.69 -4.25
CA LYS A 54 2.11 4.75 -5.70
C LYS A 54 3.20 4.05 -6.51
N LYS A 55 4.44 4.01 -6.02
CA LYS A 55 5.55 3.26 -6.65
C LYS A 55 5.31 1.76 -6.69
N TYR A 56 4.48 1.26 -5.77
CA TYR A 56 4.10 -0.14 -5.64
C TYR A 56 2.71 -0.44 -6.23
N GLY A 57 2.10 0.52 -6.94
CA GLY A 57 0.80 0.33 -7.59
C GLY A 57 -0.41 0.64 -6.69
N TYR A 58 -0.23 1.38 -5.59
CA TYR A 58 -1.36 1.81 -4.75
C TYR A 58 -2.39 2.62 -5.54
N ILE A 59 -3.64 2.18 -5.48
CA ILE A 59 -4.79 2.92 -6.01
C ILE A 59 -5.60 3.46 -4.83
N PRO A 60 -5.87 4.77 -4.73
CA PRO A 60 -6.73 5.32 -3.69
C PRO A 60 -8.14 4.72 -3.72
N LYS A 61 -8.79 4.60 -2.57
CA LYS A 61 -10.16 4.07 -2.49
C LYS A 61 -11.16 4.80 -3.40
N ALA A 62 -10.96 6.09 -3.66
CA ALA A 62 -11.79 6.88 -4.58
C ALA A 62 -11.63 6.48 -6.06
N GLU A 63 -10.51 5.86 -6.43
CA GLU A 63 -10.17 5.44 -7.80
C GLU A 63 -10.39 3.94 -8.03
N ARG A 64 -10.57 3.14 -6.95
CA ARG A 64 -10.98 1.73 -7.02
C ARG A 64 -12.46 1.66 -7.41
N ARG A 65 -12.75 1.73 -8.70
CA ARG A 65 -14.10 1.55 -9.27
C ARG A 65 -14.56 0.09 -9.21
#